data_AF-A0A2U9T0D7-F1
#
_entry.id   AF-A0A2U9T0D7-F1
#
_cell.length_a   1.000
_cell.length_b   1.000
_cell.length_c   1.000
_cell.angle_alpha   90.00
_cell.angle_beta   90.00
_cell.angle_gamma   90.00
#
_symmetry.space_group_name_H-M   'P 1'
#
loop_
_entity.id
_entity.type
_entity.pdbx_description
1 polymer ?
#
loop_
_entity_poly.entity_id
_entity_poly.type
_entity_poly.pdbx_seq_one_letter_code
_entity_poly.pdbx_strand_id
1 'polypeptide(L)'
;MNLLEAMRVYVAVVEHGGLSGAASEFKLGDAQVSERIDCLERYLGCRLLLCCEHDDVASTDAGVAFHACCRRTLYAVEQATGAAGAARAPVPDALDATHRGVHCTDFPPPGTAHASSHRPSP
;
A
#
# COMPACT_ATOMS: atom_id res chain seq x y z
N MET A 1 0.17 -12.69 -20.12
CA MET A 1 -0.13 -11.31 -19.68
C MET A 1 -0.12 -11.26 -18.15
N ASN A 2 0.48 -10.23 -17.55
CA ASN A 2 0.27 -9.89 -16.14
C ASN A 2 -0.80 -8.79 -16.06
N LEU A 3 -1.97 -9.12 -15.50
CA LEU A 3 -3.16 -8.27 -15.53
C LEU A 3 -2.99 -6.99 -14.71
N LEU A 4 -2.39 -7.05 -13.51
CA LEU A 4 -2.21 -5.86 -12.67
C LEU A 4 -1.27 -4.85 -13.32
N GLU A 5 -0.18 -5.33 -13.92
CA GLU A 5 0.72 -4.47 -14.70
C GLU A 5 0.03 -3.89 -15.94
N ALA A 6 -0.79 -4.70 -16.65
CA ALA A 6 -1.56 -4.20 -17.79
C ALA A 6 -2.58 -3.13 -17.37
N MET A 7 -3.25 -3.28 -16.22
CA MET A 7 -4.14 -2.26 -15.65
C MET A 7 -3.40 -0.96 -15.33
N ARG A 8 -2.19 -1.03 -14.75
CA ARG A 8 -1.37 0.15 -14.48
C ARG A 8 -0.97 0.88 -15.76
N VAL A 9 -0.51 0.12 -16.75
CA VAL A 9 -0.15 0.69 -18.06
C VAL A 9 -1.36 1.33 -18.72
N TYR A 10 -2.53 0.68 -18.70
CA TYR A 10 -3.77 1.24 -19.23
C TYR A 10 -4.19 2.55 -18.55
N VAL A 11 -4.14 2.60 -17.20
CA VAL A 11 -4.44 3.83 -16.45
C VAL A 11 -3.52 4.97 -16.86
N ALA A 12 -2.21 4.71 -16.93
CA ALA A 12 -1.26 5.74 -17.36
C ALA A 12 -1.52 6.22 -18.79
N VAL A 13 -1.84 5.33 -19.73
CA VAL A 13 -2.16 5.71 -21.11
C VAL A 13 -3.37 6.65 -21.14
N VAL A 14 -4.41 6.37 -20.34
CA VAL A 14 -5.62 7.21 -20.26
C VAL A 14 -5.33 8.55 -19.56
N GLU A 15 -4.53 8.56 -18.49
CA GLU A 15 -4.22 9.77 -17.72
C GLU A 15 -3.26 10.71 -18.45
N HIS A 16 -2.30 10.17 -19.21
CA HIS A 16 -1.38 10.95 -20.04
C HIS A 16 -1.95 11.29 -21.42
N GLY A 17 -3.07 10.68 -21.83
CA GLY A 17 -3.72 10.92 -23.12
C GLY A 17 -3.00 10.29 -24.32
N GLY A 18 -2.01 9.44 -24.10
CA GLY A 18 -1.16 8.89 -25.15
C GLY A 18 -0.26 7.74 -24.70
N LEU A 19 0.25 6.98 -25.67
CA LEU A 19 1.17 5.86 -25.40
C LEU A 19 2.53 6.35 -24.88
N SER A 20 3.02 7.48 -25.40
CA SER A 20 4.35 8.01 -25.09
C SER A 20 4.51 8.45 -23.62
N GLY A 21 3.46 9.03 -23.03
CA GLY A 21 3.46 9.39 -21.60
C GLY A 21 3.57 8.16 -20.71
N ALA A 22 2.79 7.12 -20.99
CA ALA A 22 2.87 5.86 -20.27
C ALA A 22 4.21 5.13 -20.48
N ALA A 23 4.73 5.14 -21.71
CA ALA A 23 6.03 4.55 -22.04
C ALA A 23 7.16 5.19 -21.21
N SER A 24 7.13 6.52 -21.08
CA SER A 24 8.08 7.29 -20.27
C SER A 24 8.00 6.94 -18.78
N GLU A 25 6.79 6.78 -18.24
CA GLU A 25 6.57 6.42 -16.83
C GLU A 25 7.09 5.02 -16.50
N PHE A 26 6.80 4.03 -17.35
CA PHE A 26 7.19 2.63 -17.13
C PHE A 26 8.58 2.29 -17.69
N LYS A 27 9.29 3.24 -18.32
CA LYS A 27 10.56 3.03 -19.03
C LYS A 27 10.46 1.93 -20.08
N LEU A 28 9.33 1.88 -20.77
CA LEU A 28 9.04 0.97 -21.87
C LEU A 28 9.11 1.73 -23.20
N GLY A 29 9.12 1.01 -24.32
CA GLY A 29 8.90 1.62 -25.64
C GLY A 29 7.42 1.61 -26.00
N ASP A 30 6.97 2.55 -26.84
CA ASP A 30 5.57 2.68 -27.27
C ASP A 30 5.01 1.38 -27.86
N ALA A 31 5.81 0.65 -28.63
CA ALA A 31 5.44 -0.66 -29.17
C ALA A 31 5.12 -1.68 -28.07
N GLN A 32 5.87 -1.67 -26.96
CA GLN A 32 5.67 -2.58 -25.83
C GLN A 32 4.43 -2.20 -25.01
N VAL A 33 4.19 -0.89 -24.86
CA VAL A 33 2.94 -0.37 -24.26
C VAL A 33 1.74 -0.79 -25.10
N SER A 34 1.80 -0.55 -26.41
CA SER A 34 0.76 -0.92 -27.37
C SER A 34 0.44 -2.42 -27.33
N GLU A 35 1.47 -3.28 -27.43
CA GLU A 35 1.30 -4.74 -27.35
C GLU A 35 0.60 -5.17 -26.04
N ARG A 36 0.89 -4.47 -24.94
CA ARG A 36 0.32 -4.77 -23.64
C ARG A 36 -1.14 -4.35 -23.53
N ILE A 37 -1.51 -3.22 -24.13
CA ILE A 37 -2.92 -2.82 -24.30
C ILE A 37 -3.64 -3.81 -25.20
N ASP A 38 -3.05 -4.21 -26.35
CA ASP A 38 -3.65 -5.20 -27.25
C ASP A 38 -3.88 -6.55 -26.56
N CYS A 39 -2.93 -7.00 -25.72
CA CYS A 39 -3.11 -8.19 -24.91
C CYS A 39 -4.29 -8.05 -23.93
N LEU A 40 -4.46 -6.87 -23.34
CA LEU A 40 -5.53 -6.58 -22.38
C LEU A 40 -6.89 -6.51 -23.08
N GLU A 41 -7.00 -5.82 -24.21
CA GLU A 41 -8.22 -5.77 -25.02
C GLU A 41 -8.62 -7.17 -25.49
N ARG A 42 -7.66 -7.98 -25.94
CA ARG A 42 -7.91 -9.39 -26.31
C ARG A 42 -8.39 -10.23 -25.13
N TYR A 43 -7.84 -10.01 -23.94
CA TYR A 43 -8.25 -10.72 -22.73
C TYR A 43 -9.68 -10.36 -22.32
N LEU A 44 -10.06 -9.08 -22.46
CA LEU A 44 -11.40 -8.59 -22.11
C LEU A 44 -12.43 -8.87 -23.22
N GLY A 45 -11.98 -9.09 -24.45
CA GLY A 45 -12.84 -9.30 -25.62
C GLY A 45 -13.50 -8.02 -26.14
N CYS A 46 -13.00 -6.84 -25.76
CA CYS A 46 -13.51 -5.54 -26.20
C CYS A 46 -12.40 -4.51 -26.34
N ARG A 47 -12.66 -3.47 -27.14
CA ARG A 47 -11.74 -2.33 -27.29
C ARG A 47 -11.96 -1.32 -26.17
N LEU A 48 -10.87 -0.93 -25.53
CA LEU A 48 -10.81 0.09 -24.49
C LEU A 48 -10.39 1.45 -25.06
N LEU A 49 -9.55 1.46 -26.11
CA LEU A 49 -9.03 2.66 -26.74
C LEU A 49 -9.41 2.74 -28.22
N LEU A 50 -9.58 3.98 -28.68
CA LEU A 50 -9.72 4.39 -30.07
C LEU A 50 -8.43 5.09 -30.48
N CYS A 51 -7.91 4.74 -31.66
CA CYS A 51 -6.77 5.45 -32.24
C CYS A 51 -7.22 6.84 -32.67
N CYS A 52 -6.51 7.88 -32.22
CA CYS A 52 -6.64 9.23 -32.77
C CYS A 52 -5.44 9.54 -33.67
N GLU A 53 -5.53 10.62 -34.44
CA GLU A 53 -4.40 11.14 -35.21
C GLU A 53 -3.32 11.66 -34.24
N HIS A 54 -2.04 11.43 -34.53
CA HIS A 54 -0.91 12.03 -33.79
C HIS A 54 -0.72 11.56 -32.33
N ASP A 55 -0.72 10.25 -32.09
CA ASP A 55 -0.42 9.60 -30.79
C ASP A 55 -1.44 9.83 -29.65
N ASP A 56 -2.45 10.66 -29.89
CA ASP A 56 -3.59 10.82 -28.99
C ASP A 56 -4.43 9.53 -28.95
N VAL A 57 -4.97 9.22 -27.78
CA VAL A 57 -5.91 8.09 -27.59
C VAL A 57 -7.19 8.54 -26.92
N ALA A 58 -8.31 8.10 -27.47
CA ALA A 58 -9.63 8.33 -26.88
C ALA A 58 -10.13 7.04 -26.25
N SER A 59 -10.78 7.13 -25.09
CA SER A 59 -11.37 5.96 -24.44
C SER A 59 -12.74 5.65 -25.02
N THR A 60 -13.03 4.36 -25.21
CA THR A 60 -14.39 3.88 -25.49
C THR A 60 -15.25 3.93 -24.22
N ASP A 61 -16.57 3.77 -24.33
CA ASP A 61 -17.46 3.62 -23.16
C ASP A 61 -17.02 2.47 -22.24
N ALA A 62 -16.62 1.35 -22.84
CA ALA A 62 -16.06 0.20 -22.13
C ALA A 62 -14.74 0.58 -21.44
N GLY A 63 -13.88 1.35 -22.13
CA GLY A 63 -12.65 1.91 -21.59
C GLY A 63 -12.89 2.78 -20.35
N VAL A 64 -13.82 3.73 -20.42
CA VAL A 64 -14.15 4.61 -19.29
C VAL A 64 -14.62 3.81 -18.08
N ALA A 65 -15.52 2.85 -18.28
CA ALA A 65 -16.00 1.97 -17.21
C ALA A 65 -14.87 1.11 -16.62
N PHE A 66 -14.02 0.56 -17.48
CA PHE A 66 -12.88 -0.25 -17.08
C PHE A 66 -11.83 0.57 -16.32
N HIS A 67 -11.54 1.80 -16.75
CA HIS A 67 -10.62 2.72 -16.09
C HIS A 67 -11.04 2.99 -14.63
N ALA A 68 -12.33 3.26 -14.40
CA ALA A 68 -12.86 3.44 -13.05
C ALA A 68 -12.76 2.16 -12.19
N CYS A 69 -12.83 0.98 -12.81
CA CYS A 69 -12.59 -0.30 -12.14
C CYS A 69 -11.11 -0.50 -11.80
N CYS A 70 -10.21 -0.19 -12.73
CA CYS A 70 -8.76 -0.27 -12.55
C CYS A 70 -8.30 0.57 -11.36
N ARG A 71 -8.72 1.83 -11.28
CA ARG A 71 -8.34 2.72 -10.17
C ARG A 71 -8.73 2.15 -8.80
N ARG A 72 -9.96 1.64 -8.68
CA ARG A 72 -10.44 1.00 -7.44
C ARG A 72 -9.65 -0.27 -7.09
N THR A 73 -9.39 -1.10 -8.09
CA THR A 73 -8.67 -2.37 -7.91
C THR A 73 -7.22 -2.13 -7.50
N LEU A 74 -6.52 -1.22 -8.20
CA LEU A 74 -5.13 -0.88 -7.90
C LEU A 74 -5.00 -0.26 -6.51
N TYR A 75 -5.94 0.60 -6.11
CA TYR A 75 -5.99 1.15 -4.76
C TYR A 75 -6.21 0.06 -3.69
N ALA A 76 -7.12 -0.89 -3.92
CA ALA A 76 -7.34 -2.01 -3.00
C ALA A 76 -6.09 -2.88 -2.86
N VAL A 77 -5.38 -3.13 -3.97
CA VAL A 77 -4.10 -3.86 -3.96
C VAL A 77 -3.04 -3.09 -3.17
N GLU A 78 -2.90 -1.78 -3.40
CA GLU A 78 -1.97 -0.93 -2.65
C GLU A 78 -2.24 -1.00 -1.15
N GLN A 79 -3.51 -0.83 -0.71
CA GLN A 79 -3.89 -0.95 0.69
C GLN A 79 -3.54 -2.32 1.29
N ALA A 80 -3.85 -3.40 0.56
CA ALA A 80 -3.52 -4.75 1.01
C ALA A 80 -2.01 -4.96 1.15
N THR A 81 -1.22 -4.45 0.20
CA THR A 81 0.25 -4.54 0.25
C THR A 81 0.86 -3.67 1.37
N GLY A 82 0.28 -2.49 1.63
CA GLY A 82 0.71 -1.61 2.72
C GLY A 82 0.41 -2.21 4.09
N ALA A 83 -0.79 -2.78 4.29
CA ALA A 83 -1.16 -3.47 5.52
C ALA A 83 -0.26 -4.68 5.80
N ALA A 84 0.06 -5.47 4.77
CA ALA A 84 0.99 -6.59 4.89
C ALA A 84 2.42 -6.13 5.26
N GLY A 85 2.88 -5.01 4.70
CA GLY A 85 4.17 -4.39 5.05
C GLY A 85 4.22 -3.91 6.50
N ALA A 86 3.14 -3.28 6.98
CA ALA A 86 3.01 -2.83 8.38
C ALA A 86 2.93 -4.00 9.37
N ALA A 87 2.26 -5.09 9.01
CA ALA A 87 2.22 -6.32 9.82
C ALA A 87 3.58 -7.03 9.91
N ARG A 88 4.51 -6.71 9.00
CA ARG A 88 5.89 -7.21 9.00
C ARG A 88 6.86 -6.29 9.73
N ALA A 89 6.35 -5.39 10.59
CA ALA A 89 7.17 -4.69 11.58
C ALA A 89 8.16 -5.68 12.19
N PRO A 90 9.46 -5.32 12.28
CA PRO A 90 10.48 -6.25 12.72
C PRO A 90 10.06 -6.76 14.09
N VAL A 91 9.88 -8.08 14.22
CA VAL A 91 9.95 -8.73 15.52
C VAL A 91 11.29 -8.24 16.10
N PRO A 92 11.30 -7.43 17.16
CA PRO A 92 12.57 -7.09 17.78
C PRO A 92 13.19 -8.43 18.16
N ASP A 93 14.36 -8.72 17.61
CA ASP A 93 15.21 -9.85 18.00
C ASP A 93 15.49 -9.69 19.50
N ALA A 94 14.58 -10.25 20.31
CA ALA A 94 14.67 -10.31 21.75
C ALA A 94 15.65 -11.44 22.12
N LEU A 95 16.90 -11.33 21.66
CA LEU A 95 18.01 -12.18 22.05
C LEU A 95 19.29 -11.32 22.20
N ASP A 96 19.24 -10.28 23.03
CA ASP A 96 20.42 -9.84 23.78
C ASP A 96 20.00 -9.08 25.05
N ALA A 97 19.42 -9.79 26.01
CA ALA A 97 19.26 -9.30 27.38
C ALA A 97 19.74 -10.37 28.35
N THR A 98 21.01 -10.76 28.23
CA THR A 98 21.71 -11.48 29.29
C THR A 98 22.84 -10.60 29.82
N HIS A 99 22.80 -10.39 31.15
CA HIS A 99 23.83 -9.82 32.01
C HIS A 99 23.97 -8.28 32.12
N ARG A 100 23.05 -7.69 32.90
CA ARG A 100 23.47 -6.88 34.07
C ARG A 100 22.41 -6.84 35.16
N GLY A 101 22.47 -7.80 36.08
CA GLY A 101 21.92 -7.57 37.41
C GLY A 101 22.92 -6.74 38.21
N VAL A 102 22.49 -5.60 38.76
CA VAL A 102 22.96 -5.03 40.04
C VAL A 102 21.85 -4.09 40.57
N HIS A 103 21.25 -4.53 41.67
CA HIS A 103 20.56 -3.76 42.73
C HIS A 103 19.22 -3.07 42.44
N CYS A 104 18.14 -3.79 42.72
CA CYS A 104 16.95 -3.19 43.35
C CYS A 104 17.14 -3.29 44.87
N THR A 105 17.56 -2.22 45.53
CA THR A 105 17.36 -2.05 46.98
C THR A 105 16.32 -0.97 47.19
N ASP A 106 15.05 -1.35 47.16
CA ASP A 106 14.00 -0.57 47.83
C ASP A 106 12.86 -1.52 48.21
N PHE A 107 13.09 -2.28 49.27
CA PHE A 107 12.03 -2.99 49.98
C PHE A 107 12.11 -2.58 51.46
N PRO A 108 11.26 -1.67 51.94
CA PRO A 108 11.23 -1.34 53.35
C PRO A 108 10.55 -2.49 54.15
N PRO A 109 11.04 -2.83 55.35
CA PRO A 109 10.52 -3.94 56.13
C PRO A 109 9.13 -3.63 56.74
N PRO A 110 8.28 -4.65 56.96
CA PRO A 110 6.98 -4.47 57.59
C PRO A 110 7.17 -4.37 59.12
N GLY A 111 6.69 -3.29 59.73
CA GLY A 111 6.58 -3.20 61.18
C GLY A 111 6.96 -1.85 61.76
N THR A 112 6.10 -0.85 61.59
CA THR A 112 6.01 0.25 62.56
C THR A 112 4.60 0.26 63.13
N ALA A 113 4.57 0.05 64.44
CA ALA A 113 3.39 -0.18 65.23
C ALA A 113 2.44 1.02 65.25
N HIS A 114 1.15 0.73 65.16
CA HIS A 114 0.09 1.61 65.64
C HIS A 114 0.28 1.83 67.15
N ALA A 115 0.39 3.08 67.59
CA ALA A 115 0.21 3.45 68.98
C ALA A 115 -0.56 4.78 69.11
N SER A 116 -1.81 4.61 69.55
CA SER A 116 -2.44 5.39 70.62
C SER A 116 -2.86 6.83 70.35
N SER A 117 -4.12 6.91 69.94
CA SER A 117 -5.13 7.91 70.28
C SER A 117 -4.96 8.56 71.66
N HIS A 118 -4.81 9.88 71.68
CA HIS A 118 -5.18 10.80 72.77
C HIS A 118 -5.10 12.22 72.16
N ARG A 119 -6.11 13.10 72.20
CA ARG A 119 -7.08 13.42 73.26
C ARG A 119 -8.40 13.94 72.67
N PRO A 120 -9.51 13.81 73.43
CA PRO A 120 -10.77 14.51 73.19
C PRO A 120 -10.71 15.92 73.78
N SER A 121 -11.61 16.81 73.37
CA SER A 121 -12.08 17.96 74.15
C SER A 121 -13.36 18.56 73.52
N PRO A 122 -14.18 19.27 74.32
CA PRO A 122 -15.63 19.21 74.33
C PRO A 122 -16.37 20.18 73.40
#